data_AF-A0A7J4UY24-F1
#
_entry.id   AF-A0A7J4UY24-F1
#
_cell.length_a   1.000
_cell.length_b   1.000
_cell.length_c   1.000
_cell.angle_alpha   90.00
_cell.angle_beta   90.00
_cell.angle_gamma   90.00
#
_symmetry.space_group_name_H-M   'P 1'
#
loop_
_entity.id
_entity.type
_entity.pdbx_description
1 polymer ?
#
loop_
_entity_poly.entity_id
_entity_poly.type
_entity_poly.pdbx_seq_one_letter_code
_entity_poly.pdbx_strand_id
1 'polypeptide(L)'
;LIPFGEFVENNHLLMPAGYSLEWHREELLARCGSLPEDWMAPSFERAVEMSRELKLPLHPKFNLFWYDLSPEDVLQLRGQLSAAKLENDSLYIPEDQGLKTLLERLGVPHRVQDGSYVIEACKDQLLLCLGLEPSGGGVKRNENVPPEGAKSLEMVSALSGVEVRARAVTRIGARVARPEKARERRMKPPPHCLFPVGFAGGPQRLISTASASGEVRIELGERVCSVCGSKGFMPKCKCGSHTKPTGASSLQSLPLSDMFEKALTFLGEKHAPEVKCVQGMISKDKTPEPLEKGILRSKYDLFVFKDGTIRVDATDVPLTHFRPSEVG
;
A
#
# COMPACT_ATOMS: atom_id res chain seq x y z
N LEU A 1 6.91 -8.97 2.72
CA LEU A 1 8.29 -9.08 2.19
C LEU A 1 8.98 -7.76 2.46
N ILE A 2 10.21 -7.78 2.97
CA ILE A 2 11.01 -6.57 3.18
C ILE A 2 12.21 -6.65 2.22
N PRO A 3 12.42 -5.64 1.35
CA PRO A 3 13.58 -5.63 0.48
C PRO A 3 14.87 -5.59 1.30
N PHE A 4 15.91 -6.27 0.81
CA PHE A 4 17.26 -6.14 1.40
C PHE A 4 17.74 -4.67 1.43
N GLY A 5 17.37 -3.88 0.43
CA GLY A 5 17.68 -2.45 0.35
C GLY A 5 17.21 -1.65 1.56
N GLU A 6 16.07 -2.01 2.17
CA GLU A 6 15.57 -1.34 3.38
C GLU A 6 16.52 -1.52 4.57
N PHE A 7 17.16 -2.69 4.70
CA PHE A 7 18.15 -2.92 5.75
C PHE A 7 19.41 -2.07 5.52
N VAL A 8 19.87 -2.00 4.27
CA VAL A 8 21.06 -1.23 3.89
C VAL A 8 20.84 0.27 4.07
N GLU A 9 19.72 0.79 3.55
CA GLU A 9 19.39 2.22 3.61
C GLU A 9 19.22 2.69 5.05
N ASN A 10 18.51 1.91 5.87
CA ASN A 10 18.26 2.26 7.27
C ASN A 10 19.39 1.82 8.22
N ASN A 11 20.47 1.22 7.71
CA ASN A 11 21.56 0.64 8.50
C ASN A 11 21.05 -0.28 9.63
N HIS A 12 20.01 -1.06 9.33
CA HIS A 12 19.41 -1.99 10.27
C HIS A 12 20.14 -3.35 10.19
N LEU A 13 20.39 -3.98 11.34
CA LEU A 13 20.96 -5.32 11.37
C LEU A 13 20.06 -6.32 10.65
N LEU A 14 20.67 -7.24 9.91
CA LEU A 14 19.93 -8.34 9.31
C LEU A 14 19.31 -9.20 10.40
N MET A 15 18.02 -9.47 10.25
CA MET A 15 17.28 -10.31 11.18
C MET A 15 17.28 -11.76 10.69
N PRO A 16 17.28 -12.76 11.60
CA PRO A 16 17.17 -14.15 11.22
C PRO A 16 15.94 -14.40 10.34
N ALA A 17 16.15 -15.00 9.18
CA ALA A 17 15.09 -15.37 8.25
C ALA A 17 14.46 -16.70 8.68
N GLY A 18 13.15 -16.84 8.43
CA GLY A 18 12.52 -18.15 8.40
C GLY A 18 13.00 -18.94 7.17
N TYR A 19 12.90 -20.27 7.23
CA TYR A 19 13.21 -21.13 6.10
C TYR A 19 12.15 -20.96 5.01
N SER A 20 12.51 -20.28 3.93
CA SER A 20 11.62 -19.93 2.83
C SER A 20 11.82 -20.84 1.61
N LEU A 21 10.91 -20.76 0.64
CA LEU A 21 11.01 -21.52 -0.61
C LEU A 21 12.27 -21.15 -1.40
N GLU A 22 12.64 -19.87 -1.39
CA GLU A 22 13.85 -19.36 -2.06
C GLU A 22 15.11 -19.93 -1.41
N TRP A 23 15.16 -20.03 -0.07
CA TRP A 23 16.28 -20.68 0.61
C TRP A 23 16.32 -22.18 0.29
N HIS A 24 15.18 -22.86 0.37
CA HIS A 24 15.10 -24.29 0.04
C HIS A 24 15.54 -24.58 -1.42
N ARG A 25 15.18 -23.71 -2.37
CA ARG A 25 15.62 -23.76 -3.77
C ARG A 25 17.15 -23.78 -3.88
N GLU A 26 17.83 -22.86 -3.19
CA GLU A 26 19.29 -22.78 -3.25
C GLU A 26 19.94 -24.01 -2.61
N GLU A 27 19.38 -24.57 -1.55
CA GLU A 27 19.89 -25.81 -0.96
C GLU A 27 19.69 -27.01 -1.90
N LEU A 28 18.56 -27.10 -2.60
CA LEU A 28 18.32 -28.11 -3.63
C LEU A 28 19.32 -27.98 -4.78
N LEU A 29 19.54 -26.76 -5.29
CA LEU A 29 20.52 -26.52 -6.35
C LEU A 29 21.93 -26.91 -5.92
N ALA A 30 22.31 -26.60 -4.68
CA ALA A 30 23.61 -26.95 -4.14
C ALA A 30 23.82 -28.47 -4.02
N ARG A 31 22.76 -29.26 -3.80
CA ARG A 31 22.82 -30.73 -3.68
C ARG A 31 22.68 -31.45 -5.02
N CYS A 32 21.79 -30.99 -5.88
CA CYS A 32 21.38 -31.72 -7.09
C CYS A 32 21.92 -31.11 -8.40
N GLY A 33 22.40 -29.86 -8.39
CA GLY A 33 22.80 -29.11 -9.59
C GLY A 33 21.63 -28.65 -10.48
N SER A 34 20.44 -29.22 -10.29
CA SER A 34 19.20 -28.85 -10.97
C SER A 34 18.01 -28.97 -10.03
N LEU A 35 16.88 -28.33 -10.39
CA LEU A 35 15.65 -28.39 -9.62
C LEU A 35 14.74 -29.51 -10.15
N PRO A 36 14.28 -30.45 -9.29
CA PRO A 36 13.21 -31.39 -9.64
C PRO A 36 11.95 -30.65 -10.11
N GLU A 37 11.14 -31.18 -11.01
CA GLU A 37 9.95 -30.46 -11.53
C GLU A 37 8.94 -30.07 -10.45
N ASP A 38 8.78 -30.93 -9.44
CA ASP A 38 7.82 -30.77 -8.34
C ASP A 38 8.38 -29.97 -7.15
N TRP A 39 9.61 -29.44 -7.25
CA TRP A 39 10.33 -28.86 -6.11
C TRP A 39 9.60 -27.72 -5.39
N MET A 40 8.78 -26.92 -6.09
CA MET A 40 8.05 -25.79 -5.50
C MET A 40 6.87 -26.25 -4.63
N ALA A 41 6.26 -27.37 -4.99
CA ALA A 41 5.02 -27.84 -4.38
C ALA A 41 4.95 -29.38 -4.35
N PRO A 42 5.95 -30.06 -3.76
CA PRO A 42 5.94 -31.52 -3.69
C PRO A 42 4.78 -32.02 -2.81
N SER A 43 4.48 -33.32 -2.92
CA SER A 43 3.66 -34.01 -1.91
C SER A 43 4.42 -34.07 -0.57
N PHE A 44 3.72 -34.38 0.52
CA PHE A 44 4.37 -34.46 1.82
C PHE A 44 5.37 -35.64 1.86
N GLU A 45 4.95 -36.80 1.38
CA GLU A 45 5.77 -38.02 1.29
C GLU A 45 7.04 -37.73 0.49
N ARG A 46 6.88 -37.05 -0.65
CA ARG A 46 7.99 -36.70 -1.53
C ARG A 46 8.96 -35.74 -0.87
N ALA A 47 8.48 -34.74 -0.13
CA ALA A 47 9.35 -33.83 0.61
C ALA A 47 10.14 -34.54 1.73
N VAL A 48 9.54 -35.51 2.41
CA VAL A 48 10.21 -36.31 3.44
C VAL A 48 11.26 -37.24 2.82
N GLU A 49 10.94 -37.88 1.71
CA GLU A 49 11.88 -38.70 0.92
C GLU A 49 13.09 -37.87 0.50
N MET A 50 12.87 -36.73 -0.16
CA MET A 50 13.94 -35.82 -0.60
C MET A 50 14.79 -35.34 0.58
N SER A 51 14.16 -35.00 1.71
CA SER A 51 14.87 -34.59 2.93
C SER A 51 15.79 -35.70 3.45
N ARG A 52 15.33 -36.96 3.47
CA ARG A 52 16.11 -38.11 3.95
C ARG A 52 17.24 -38.50 3.01
N GLU A 53 16.99 -38.50 1.70
CA GLU A 53 17.95 -38.87 0.66
C GLU A 53 19.05 -37.81 0.50
N LEU A 54 18.66 -36.54 0.39
CA LEU A 54 19.58 -35.43 0.09
C LEU A 54 20.13 -34.76 1.34
N LYS A 55 19.70 -35.18 2.54
CA LYS A 55 20.03 -34.54 3.83
C LYS A 55 19.73 -33.04 3.79
N LEU A 56 18.52 -32.72 3.32
CA LEU A 56 17.98 -31.37 3.28
C LEU A 56 16.99 -31.17 4.43
N PRO A 57 16.80 -29.94 4.91
CA PRO A 57 15.68 -29.63 5.79
C PRO A 57 14.34 -29.95 5.13
N LEU A 58 13.34 -30.26 5.95
CA LEU A 58 11.97 -30.47 5.51
C LEU A 58 11.49 -29.23 4.73
N HIS A 59 10.87 -29.50 3.59
CA HIS A 59 10.40 -28.47 2.66
C HIS A 59 9.50 -27.44 3.40
N PRO A 60 9.72 -26.12 3.22
CA PRO A 60 9.15 -25.07 4.06
C PRO A 60 7.62 -25.00 4.05
N LYS A 61 6.97 -25.47 2.97
CA LYS A 61 5.50 -25.66 2.88
C LYS A 61 4.93 -26.44 4.07
N PHE A 62 5.69 -27.42 4.57
CA PHE A 62 5.27 -28.36 5.60
C PHE A 62 5.74 -28.00 7.01
N ASN A 63 6.54 -26.96 7.16
CA ASN A 63 6.97 -26.48 8.47
C ASN A 63 5.81 -25.74 9.15
N LEU A 64 5.59 -26.07 10.42
CA LEU A 64 4.69 -25.36 11.32
C LEU A 64 5.50 -24.36 12.17
N PHE A 65 4.83 -23.62 13.05
CA PHE A 65 5.46 -22.61 13.90
C PHE A 65 6.16 -23.20 15.15
N TRP A 66 6.95 -24.27 14.96
CA TRP A 66 7.66 -24.97 16.04
C TRP A 66 8.61 -24.10 16.86
N TYR A 67 9.11 -23.01 16.27
CA TYR A 67 9.98 -22.03 16.94
C TYR A 67 9.25 -21.26 18.06
N ASP A 68 7.91 -21.16 17.99
CA ASP A 68 7.13 -20.42 18.98
C ASP A 68 6.72 -21.25 20.20
N LEU A 69 6.93 -22.57 20.17
CA LEU A 69 6.66 -23.47 21.28
C LEU A 69 7.91 -23.67 22.13
N SER A 70 7.76 -23.89 23.44
CA SER A 70 8.86 -24.34 24.29
C SER A 70 9.09 -25.86 24.13
N PRO A 71 10.24 -26.41 24.57
CA PRO A 71 10.45 -27.85 24.61
C PRO A 71 9.37 -28.60 25.40
N GLU A 72 8.90 -28.03 26.52
CA GLU A 72 7.82 -28.58 27.35
C GLU A 72 6.49 -28.60 26.59
N ASP A 73 6.17 -27.52 25.87
CA ASP A 73 4.98 -27.44 25.01
C ASP A 73 5.00 -28.56 23.94
N VAL A 74 6.16 -28.83 23.33
CA VAL A 74 6.32 -29.91 22.33
C VAL A 74 6.10 -31.29 22.95
N LEU A 75 6.64 -31.54 24.14
CA LEU A 75 6.45 -32.81 24.85
C LEU A 75 4.99 -33.00 25.31
N GLN A 76 4.35 -31.94 25.79
CA GLN A 76 2.92 -31.95 26.12
C GLN A 76 2.09 -32.30 24.88
N LEU A 77 2.36 -31.64 23.75
CA LEU A 77 1.66 -31.89 22.49
C LEU A 77 1.88 -33.35 22.05
N ARG A 78 3.12 -33.86 22.07
CA ARG A 78 3.43 -35.27 21.78
C ARG A 78 2.68 -36.23 22.70
N GLY A 79 2.55 -35.88 23.98
CA GLY A 79 1.80 -36.65 24.97
C GLY A 79 0.32 -36.74 24.63
N GLN A 80 -0.34 -35.59 24.42
CA GLN A 80 -1.76 -35.53 24.13
C GLN A 80 -2.10 -36.19 22.79
N LEU A 81 -1.28 -35.98 21.76
CA LEU A 81 -1.50 -36.59 20.43
C LEU A 81 -1.21 -38.09 20.39
N SER A 82 -0.51 -38.66 21.39
CA SER A 82 -0.36 -40.11 21.47
C SER A 82 -1.66 -40.85 21.82
N ALA A 83 -2.68 -40.14 22.29
CA ALA A 83 -4.03 -40.68 22.49
C ALA A 83 -5.00 -40.37 21.33
N ALA A 84 -4.50 -39.77 20.24
CA ALA A 84 -5.33 -39.40 19.10
C ALA A 84 -5.81 -40.62 18.33
N LYS A 85 -7.04 -40.53 17.80
CA LYS A 85 -7.62 -41.52 16.90
C LYS A 85 -7.43 -41.09 15.45
N LEU A 86 -7.20 -42.07 14.58
CA LEU A 86 -7.08 -41.85 13.14
C LEU A 86 -8.25 -42.53 12.44
N GLU A 87 -9.18 -41.72 11.93
CA GLU A 87 -10.40 -42.17 11.26
C GLU A 87 -10.64 -41.32 10.01
N ASN A 88 -11.09 -41.92 8.90
CA ASN A 88 -11.42 -41.20 7.65
C ASN A 88 -10.34 -40.19 7.20
N ASP A 89 -9.08 -40.61 7.25
CA ASP A 89 -7.93 -39.78 6.88
C ASP A 89 -7.75 -38.52 7.75
N SER A 90 -8.38 -38.45 8.92
CA SER A 90 -8.35 -37.31 9.84
C SER A 90 -7.87 -37.71 11.23
N LEU A 91 -7.17 -36.80 11.90
CA LEU A 91 -6.74 -36.98 13.28
C LEU A 91 -7.78 -36.38 14.22
N TYR A 92 -8.35 -37.21 15.10
CA TYR A 92 -9.31 -36.82 16.13
C TYR A 92 -8.65 -36.81 17.50
N ILE A 93 -8.68 -35.67 18.16
CA ILE A 93 -8.08 -35.49 19.48
C ILE A 93 -9.16 -34.95 20.43
N PRO A 94 -9.38 -35.56 21.61
CA PRO A 94 -10.33 -35.03 22.57
C PRO A 94 -10.06 -33.56 22.91
N GLU A 95 -11.12 -32.78 23.08
CA GLU A 95 -11.00 -31.37 23.43
C GLU A 95 -10.27 -31.18 24.77
N ASP A 96 -9.29 -30.27 24.75
CA ASP A 96 -8.55 -29.81 25.92
C ASP A 96 -8.13 -28.36 25.68
N GLN A 97 -8.41 -27.48 26.64
CA GLN A 97 -8.16 -26.04 26.49
C GLN A 97 -6.67 -25.71 26.36
N GLY A 98 -5.80 -26.50 27.00
CA GLY A 98 -4.35 -26.37 26.87
C GLY A 98 -3.90 -26.74 25.46
N LEU A 99 -4.35 -27.90 24.97
CA LEU A 99 -4.10 -28.37 23.61
C LEU A 99 -4.57 -27.36 22.56
N LYS A 100 -5.75 -26.76 22.73
CA LYS A 100 -6.28 -25.75 21.80
C LYS A 100 -5.27 -24.63 21.57
N THR A 101 -4.72 -24.10 22.66
CA THR A 101 -3.74 -23.00 22.63
C THR A 101 -2.45 -23.42 21.94
N LEU A 102 -1.99 -24.66 22.16
CA LEU A 102 -0.81 -25.21 21.51
C LEU A 102 -1.00 -25.38 20.00
N LEU A 103 -2.14 -25.93 19.57
CA LEU A 103 -2.47 -26.11 18.16
C LEU A 103 -2.57 -24.75 17.44
N GLU A 104 -3.16 -23.74 18.09
CA GLU A 104 -3.26 -22.37 17.56
C GLU A 104 -1.90 -21.69 17.42
N ARG A 105 -1.05 -21.75 18.47
CA ARG A 105 0.32 -21.20 18.42
C ARG A 105 1.17 -21.87 17.36
N LEU A 106 1.01 -23.19 17.19
CA LEU A 106 1.70 -23.95 16.16
C LEU A 106 1.19 -23.67 14.73
N GLY A 107 -0.01 -23.07 14.62
CA GLY A 107 -0.66 -22.77 13.35
C GLY A 107 -1.27 -24.00 12.66
N VAL A 108 -1.71 -25.00 13.43
CA VAL A 108 -2.38 -26.20 12.95
C VAL A 108 -3.82 -25.86 12.60
N PRO A 109 -4.26 -25.91 11.33
CA PRO A 109 -5.67 -25.77 10.99
C PRO A 109 -6.46 -26.99 11.50
N HIS A 110 -7.46 -26.75 12.34
CA HIS A 110 -8.29 -27.78 12.92
C HIS A 110 -9.73 -27.29 13.07
N ARG A 111 -10.68 -28.23 13.05
CA ARG A 111 -12.10 -27.97 13.35
C ARG A 111 -12.44 -28.51 14.73
N VAL A 112 -13.46 -27.93 15.35
CA VAL A 112 -14.05 -28.44 16.58
C VAL A 112 -15.32 -29.20 16.18
N GLN A 113 -15.39 -30.48 16.52
CA GLN A 113 -16.51 -31.35 16.17
C GLN A 113 -16.70 -32.43 17.23
N ASP A 114 -17.93 -32.57 17.72
CA ASP A 114 -18.35 -33.66 18.62
C ASP A 114 -17.42 -33.88 19.83
N GLY A 115 -16.94 -32.80 20.46
CA GLY A 115 -16.04 -32.89 21.62
C GLY A 115 -14.58 -33.21 21.25
N SER A 116 -14.19 -33.07 19.98
CA SER A 116 -12.84 -33.33 19.47
C SER A 116 -12.32 -32.21 18.55
N TYR A 117 -11.00 -32.05 18.53
CA TYR A 117 -10.28 -31.35 17.48
C TYR A 117 -9.99 -32.29 16.32
N VAL A 118 -10.42 -31.91 15.12
CA VAL A 118 -10.26 -32.67 13.87
C VAL A 118 -9.24 -31.99 12.98
N ILE A 119 -8.15 -32.70 12.65
CA ILE A 119 -7.04 -32.20 11.81
C ILE A 119 -6.96 -33.04 10.52
N GLU A 120 -7.10 -32.35 9.39
CA GLU A 120 -6.99 -32.94 8.04
C GLU A 120 -5.73 -32.44 7.32
N ALA A 121 -5.66 -31.13 7.07
CA ALA A 121 -4.72 -30.55 6.13
C ALA A 121 -3.23 -30.68 6.49
N CYS A 122 -2.90 -30.83 7.78
CA CYS A 122 -1.50 -30.90 8.24
C CYS A 122 -1.19 -32.07 9.18
N LYS A 123 -2.03 -33.11 9.16
CA LYS A 123 -1.91 -34.24 10.09
C LYS A 123 -0.57 -34.98 9.96
N ASP A 124 -0.10 -35.22 8.74
CA ASP A 124 1.08 -36.06 8.50
C ASP A 124 2.36 -35.31 8.89
N GLN A 125 2.39 -33.99 8.64
CA GLN A 125 3.45 -33.09 9.09
C GLN A 125 3.52 -33.07 10.61
N LEU A 126 2.36 -32.97 11.26
CA LEU A 126 2.25 -32.94 12.71
C LEU A 126 2.70 -34.26 13.35
N LEU A 127 2.23 -35.39 12.81
CA LEU A 127 2.63 -36.73 13.24
C LEU A 127 4.14 -36.94 13.08
N LEU A 128 4.70 -36.65 11.90
CA LEU A 128 6.13 -36.76 11.64
C LEU A 128 6.95 -35.92 12.63
N CYS A 129 6.61 -34.63 12.78
CA CYS A 129 7.35 -33.70 13.63
C CYS A 129 7.31 -34.08 15.13
N LEU A 130 6.28 -34.79 15.57
CA LEU A 130 6.16 -35.28 16.95
C LEU A 130 6.73 -36.70 17.13
N GLY A 131 7.29 -37.29 16.08
CA GLY A 131 7.79 -38.66 16.11
C GLY A 131 6.66 -39.66 16.40
N LEU A 132 5.53 -39.46 15.72
CA LEU A 132 4.31 -40.23 15.86
C LEU A 132 3.97 -40.90 14.51
N GLU A 133 3.49 -42.14 14.57
CA GLU A 133 3.17 -42.95 13.39
C GLU A 133 1.76 -43.54 13.53
N PRO A 134 0.99 -43.61 12.43
CA PRO A 134 -0.28 -44.35 12.40
C PRO A 134 -0.10 -45.81 12.82
N SER A 135 -0.97 -46.31 13.72
CA SER A 135 -0.96 -47.70 14.16
C SER A 135 -2.34 -48.15 14.62
N GLY A 136 -2.93 -49.13 13.93
CA GLY A 136 -4.15 -49.82 14.38
C GLY A 136 -5.35 -48.91 14.70
N GLY A 137 -5.59 -47.86 13.89
CA GLY A 137 -6.67 -46.88 14.11
C GLY A 137 -6.33 -45.76 15.11
N GLY A 138 -5.13 -45.79 15.69
CA GLY A 138 -4.60 -44.73 16.53
C GLY A 138 -3.19 -44.32 16.10
N VAL A 139 -2.41 -43.86 17.07
CA VAL A 139 -1.07 -43.33 16.84
C VAL A 139 -0.10 -43.93 17.87
N LYS A 140 1.10 -44.32 17.42
CA LYS A 140 2.19 -44.80 18.27
C LYS A 140 3.40 -43.87 18.19
N ARG A 141 4.24 -43.86 19.23
CA ARG A 141 5.53 -43.16 19.18
C ARG A 141 6.54 -43.98 18.40
N ASN A 142 7.38 -43.31 17.62
CA ASN A 142 8.58 -43.92 17.04
C ASN A 142 9.68 -44.08 18.10
N GLU A 143 10.77 -44.72 17.70
CA GLU A 143 11.93 -44.99 18.56
C GLU A 143 12.84 -43.76 18.75
N ASN A 144 12.56 -42.64 18.06
CA ASN A 144 13.40 -41.46 18.13
C ASN A 144 13.25 -40.77 19.49
N VAL A 145 14.40 -40.44 20.08
CA VAL A 145 14.50 -39.75 21.36
C VAL A 145 15.23 -38.43 21.14
N PRO A 146 14.66 -37.29 21.60
CA PRO A 146 15.34 -36.01 21.48
C PRO A 146 16.51 -35.92 22.48
N PRO A 147 17.58 -35.17 22.14
CA PRO A 147 18.68 -34.93 23.06
C PRO A 147 18.23 -34.23 24.35
N GLU A 148 18.94 -34.50 25.45
CA GLU A 148 18.69 -33.81 26.72
C GLU A 148 19.01 -32.31 26.59
N GLY A 149 18.09 -31.45 27.05
CA GLY A 149 18.23 -29.99 26.95
C GLY A 149 18.07 -29.40 25.54
N ALA A 150 17.61 -30.19 24.55
CA ALA A 150 17.39 -29.72 23.19
C ALA A 150 16.36 -28.58 23.12
N LYS A 151 16.63 -27.59 22.26
CA LYS A 151 15.63 -26.56 21.92
C LYS A 151 14.51 -27.16 21.07
N SER A 152 13.37 -26.48 20.99
CA SER A 152 12.15 -26.98 20.32
C SER A 152 12.39 -27.48 18.90
N LEU A 153 13.13 -26.75 18.07
CA LEU A 153 13.43 -27.19 16.69
C LEU A 153 14.39 -28.38 16.62
N GLU A 154 15.38 -28.44 17.51
CA GLU A 154 16.30 -29.58 17.59
C GLU A 154 15.55 -30.84 18.05
N MET A 155 14.65 -30.69 19.02
CA MET A 155 13.76 -31.74 19.50
C MET A 155 12.86 -32.25 18.37
N VAL A 156 12.18 -31.36 17.65
CA VAL A 156 11.31 -31.72 16.52
C VAL A 156 12.11 -32.38 15.39
N SER A 157 13.32 -31.90 15.10
CA SER A 157 14.20 -32.51 14.09
C SER A 157 14.62 -33.93 14.49
N ALA A 158 15.01 -34.12 15.76
CA ALA A 158 15.39 -35.42 16.28
C ALA A 158 14.20 -36.41 16.24
N LEU A 159 13.01 -35.97 16.64
CA LEU A 159 11.79 -36.79 16.64
C LEU A 159 11.38 -37.21 15.22
N SER A 160 11.45 -36.30 14.26
CA SER A 160 11.05 -36.55 12.86
C SER A 160 12.07 -37.36 12.05
N GLY A 161 13.33 -37.40 12.49
CA GLY A 161 14.43 -38.00 11.74
C GLY A 161 14.84 -37.20 10.50
N VAL A 162 14.38 -35.95 10.37
CA VAL A 162 14.75 -34.99 9.32
C VAL A 162 14.99 -33.62 9.95
N GLU A 163 15.82 -32.78 9.33
CA GLU A 163 16.05 -31.43 9.86
C GLU A 163 14.79 -30.58 9.66
N VAL A 164 14.27 -29.98 10.73
CA VAL A 164 13.13 -29.05 10.69
C VAL A 164 13.62 -27.65 11.08
N ARG A 165 13.49 -26.69 10.15
CA ARG A 165 13.87 -25.30 10.37
C ARG A 165 12.67 -24.42 10.68
N ALA A 166 12.93 -23.31 11.36
CA ALA A 166 11.90 -22.35 11.73
C ALA A 166 11.15 -21.81 10.50
N ARG A 167 9.82 -21.92 10.49
CA ARG A 167 8.98 -21.26 9.47
C ARG A 167 9.04 -19.73 9.60
N ALA A 168 9.00 -19.23 10.83
CA ALA A 168 9.10 -17.82 11.15
C ALA A 168 9.89 -17.64 12.43
N VAL A 169 10.89 -16.76 12.40
CA VAL A 169 11.73 -16.39 13.55
C VAL A 169 11.48 -14.93 13.92
N THR A 170 11.56 -14.06 12.91
CA THR A 170 11.39 -12.61 13.08
C THR A 170 9.97 -12.19 12.68
N ARG A 171 9.36 -11.33 13.50
CA ARG A 171 8.06 -10.69 13.24
C ARG A 171 8.23 -9.18 13.17
N ILE A 172 7.48 -8.54 12.29
CA ILE A 172 7.49 -7.09 12.09
C ILE A 172 6.14 -6.55 12.53
N GLY A 173 6.14 -5.61 13.47
CA GLY A 173 4.95 -4.86 13.85
C GLY A 173 4.66 -3.76 12.82
N ALA A 174 3.38 -3.47 12.58
CA ALA A 174 2.95 -2.37 11.74
C ALA A 174 1.81 -1.60 12.40
N ARG A 175 1.77 -0.29 12.18
CA ARG A 175 0.66 0.58 12.57
C ARG A 175 0.19 1.36 11.35
N VAL A 176 -1.12 1.36 11.10
CA VAL A 176 -1.71 2.18 10.05
C VAL A 176 -1.55 3.66 10.42
N ALA A 177 -0.84 4.41 9.58
CA ALA A 177 -0.58 5.83 9.79
C ALA A 177 -1.45 6.71 8.90
N ARG A 178 -1.23 6.65 7.59
CA ARG A 178 -1.92 7.51 6.62
C ARG A 178 -2.56 6.65 5.53
N PRO A 179 -3.89 6.75 5.34
CA PRO A 179 -4.55 6.13 4.20
C PRO A 179 -4.03 6.67 2.87
N GLU A 180 -4.23 5.88 1.82
CA GLU A 180 -3.98 6.31 0.45
C GLU A 180 -4.81 7.55 0.08
N LYS A 181 -4.37 8.24 -0.97
CA LYS A 181 -5.03 9.44 -1.46
C LYS A 181 -5.02 9.44 -2.97
N ALA A 182 -6.18 9.67 -3.57
CA ALA A 182 -6.34 10.00 -4.98
C ALA A 182 -7.42 11.07 -5.08
N ARG A 183 -7.02 12.35 -5.07
CA ARG A 183 -7.98 13.46 -5.14
C ARG A 183 -7.39 14.70 -5.76
N GLU A 184 -8.26 15.56 -6.26
CA GLU A 184 -7.88 16.89 -6.72
C GLU A 184 -7.20 17.72 -5.62
N ARG A 185 -6.20 18.49 -6.01
CA ARG A 185 -5.57 19.49 -5.14
C ARG A 185 -6.27 20.82 -5.32
N ARG A 186 -7.14 21.13 -4.36
CA ARG A 186 -7.92 22.37 -4.31
C ARG A 186 -7.34 23.38 -3.32
N MET A 187 -7.40 24.67 -3.67
CA MET A 187 -7.18 25.76 -2.71
C MET A 187 -8.39 25.90 -1.77
N LYS A 188 -8.24 26.69 -0.69
CA LYS A 188 -9.33 27.05 0.21
C LYS A 188 -9.52 28.57 0.25
N PRO A 189 -10.65 29.12 -0.24
CA PRO A 189 -11.63 28.47 -1.12
C PRO A 189 -11.03 28.11 -2.50
N PRO A 190 -11.66 27.21 -3.28
CA PRO A 190 -11.12 26.75 -4.55
C PRO A 190 -11.53 27.70 -5.71
N PRO A 191 -10.58 28.39 -6.36
CA PRO A 191 -10.88 29.25 -7.49
C PRO A 191 -10.87 28.47 -8.82
N HIS A 192 -11.65 28.95 -9.78
CA HIS A 192 -11.52 28.61 -11.20
C HIS A 192 -10.52 29.54 -11.91
N CYS A 193 -10.40 30.79 -11.45
CA CYS A 193 -9.58 31.83 -12.08
C CYS A 193 -8.68 32.56 -11.08
N LEU A 194 -7.41 32.80 -11.43
CA LEU A 194 -6.52 33.71 -10.70
C LEU A 194 -6.74 35.16 -11.13
N PHE A 195 -7.98 35.61 -11.09
CA PHE A 195 -8.38 36.99 -11.33
C PHE A 195 -8.93 37.57 -10.03
N PRO A 196 -8.55 38.79 -9.62
CA PRO A 196 -8.99 39.33 -8.35
C PRO A 196 -10.37 40.01 -8.47
N VAL A 197 -11.26 39.72 -7.53
CA VAL A 197 -12.60 40.34 -7.43
C VAL A 197 -12.83 41.09 -6.12
N GLY A 198 -11.80 41.21 -5.28
CA GLY A 198 -11.90 41.90 -4.00
C GLY A 198 -12.98 41.28 -3.12
N PHE A 199 -13.75 42.14 -2.46
CA PHE A 199 -14.94 41.76 -1.71
C PHE A 199 -16.22 41.81 -2.55
N ALA A 200 -16.16 42.35 -3.78
CA ALA A 200 -17.32 42.50 -4.66
C ALA A 200 -17.89 41.16 -5.13
N GLY A 201 -17.08 40.10 -5.16
CA GLY A 201 -17.54 38.74 -5.50
C GLY A 201 -18.27 38.01 -4.36
N GLY A 202 -18.52 38.66 -3.22
CA GLY A 202 -19.14 38.04 -2.04
C GLY A 202 -18.30 36.91 -1.42
N PRO A 203 -18.88 36.11 -0.50
CA PRO A 203 -18.17 35.04 0.21
C PRO A 203 -17.57 33.97 -0.72
N GLN A 204 -18.24 33.72 -1.85
CA GLN A 204 -17.82 32.72 -2.85
C GLN A 204 -16.86 33.28 -3.90
N ARG A 205 -16.60 34.60 -3.90
CA ARG A 205 -15.70 35.29 -4.83
C ARG A 205 -16.11 35.09 -6.29
N LEU A 206 -17.40 35.20 -6.59
CA LEU A 206 -17.94 35.01 -7.94
C LEU A 206 -17.73 36.26 -8.80
N ILE A 207 -17.28 36.08 -10.05
CA ILE A 207 -17.13 37.19 -11.00
C ILE A 207 -18.47 37.82 -11.39
N SER A 208 -19.53 37.01 -11.50
CA SER A 208 -20.89 37.47 -11.86
C SER A 208 -21.50 38.41 -10.82
N THR A 209 -21.27 38.11 -9.53
CA THR A 209 -21.65 39.00 -8.43
C THR A 209 -20.81 40.28 -8.44
N ALA A 210 -19.50 40.16 -8.69
CA ALA A 210 -18.61 41.31 -8.74
C ALA A 210 -18.92 42.24 -9.93
N SER A 211 -19.26 41.69 -11.10
CA SER A 211 -19.61 42.48 -12.29
C SER A 211 -20.90 43.27 -12.13
N ALA A 212 -21.85 42.78 -11.33
CA ALA A 212 -23.08 43.48 -11.02
C ALA A 212 -22.92 44.61 -9.97
N SER A 213 -21.77 44.65 -9.25
CA SER A 213 -21.55 45.57 -8.12
C SER A 213 -21.05 46.98 -8.54
N GLY A 214 -20.92 47.27 -9.83
CA GLY A 214 -20.45 48.57 -10.33
C GLY A 214 -18.92 48.68 -10.42
N GLU A 215 -18.35 49.83 -10.03
CA GLU A 215 -16.91 50.09 -10.13
C GLU A 215 -16.12 49.35 -9.03
N VAL A 216 -15.31 48.37 -9.42
CA VAL A 216 -14.44 47.62 -8.49
C VAL A 216 -13.00 48.11 -8.64
N ARG A 217 -12.39 48.57 -7.53
CA ARG A 217 -10.98 49.00 -7.50
C ARG A 217 -10.12 48.01 -6.72
N ILE A 218 -9.09 47.49 -7.37
CA ILE A 218 -8.19 46.48 -6.80
C ILE A 218 -6.75 46.85 -7.09
N GLU A 219 -5.86 46.53 -6.16
CA GLU A 219 -4.43 46.70 -6.35
C GLU A 219 -3.90 45.66 -7.35
N LEU A 220 -3.40 46.14 -8.48
CA LEU A 220 -2.89 45.34 -9.59
C LEU A 220 -1.52 45.82 -10.01
N GLY A 221 -0.73 44.92 -10.59
CA GLY A 221 0.57 45.26 -11.14
C GLY A 221 0.42 46.13 -12.38
N GLU A 222 1.20 47.19 -12.45
CA GLU A 222 1.27 48.05 -13.61
C GLU A 222 2.05 47.37 -14.73
N ARG A 223 1.52 47.46 -15.95
CA ARG A 223 2.10 46.93 -17.17
C ARG A 223 2.06 47.99 -18.25
N VAL A 224 3.11 48.05 -19.06
CA VAL A 224 3.25 49.01 -20.16
C VAL A 224 3.37 48.29 -21.49
N CYS A 225 2.65 48.77 -22.49
CA CYS A 225 2.77 48.30 -23.86
C CYS A 225 4.09 48.80 -24.48
N SER A 226 4.86 47.89 -25.08
CA SER A 226 6.13 48.22 -25.74
C SER A 226 5.98 48.94 -27.08
N VAL A 227 4.78 48.90 -27.69
CA VAL A 227 4.53 49.49 -29.01
C VAL A 227 3.83 50.84 -28.90
N CYS A 228 2.68 50.92 -28.24
CA CYS A 228 1.89 52.15 -28.13
C CYS A 228 2.07 52.90 -26.80
N GLY A 229 2.87 52.38 -25.87
CA GLY A 229 3.13 53.02 -24.58
C GLY A 229 1.97 53.02 -23.58
N SER A 230 0.79 52.48 -23.93
CA SER A 230 -0.37 52.44 -23.04
C SER A 230 -0.07 51.66 -21.76
N LYS A 231 -0.50 52.19 -20.60
CA LYS A 231 -0.43 51.51 -19.31
C LYS A 231 -1.73 50.75 -19.01
N GLY A 232 -1.62 49.66 -18.26
CA GLY A 232 -2.75 48.87 -17.77
C GLY A 232 -2.27 47.69 -16.92
N PHE A 233 -3.10 46.67 -16.74
CA PHE A 233 -2.76 45.50 -15.91
C PHE A 233 -2.82 44.16 -16.66
N MET A 234 -3.37 44.14 -17.87
CA MET A 234 -3.52 42.91 -18.68
C MET A 234 -2.26 42.60 -19.50
N PRO A 235 -1.91 41.32 -19.71
CA PRO A 235 -0.76 40.91 -20.54
C PRO A 235 -0.85 41.30 -22.03
N LYS A 236 -2.06 41.57 -22.54
CA LYS A 236 -2.31 41.93 -23.94
C LYS A 236 -2.88 43.35 -24.02
N CYS A 237 -2.26 44.19 -24.84
CA CYS A 237 -2.74 45.54 -25.12
C CYS A 237 -3.87 45.53 -26.17
N LYS A 238 -4.69 46.59 -26.22
CA LYS A 238 -5.69 46.82 -27.27
C LYS A 238 -5.08 46.87 -28.68
N CYS A 239 -3.84 47.30 -28.84
CA CYS A 239 -3.13 47.27 -30.13
C CYS A 239 -2.59 45.88 -30.51
N GLY A 240 -2.88 44.84 -29.71
CA GLY A 240 -2.51 43.45 -29.99
C GLY A 240 -1.17 43.00 -29.44
N SER A 241 -0.25 43.91 -29.11
CA SER A 241 1.08 43.56 -28.58
C SER A 241 1.07 43.22 -27.09
N HIS A 242 2.12 42.51 -26.64
CA HIS A 242 2.31 42.16 -25.24
C HIS A 242 2.78 43.35 -24.39
N THR A 243 2.22 43.47 -23.19
CA THR A 243 2.66 44.42 -22.18
C THR A 243 3.73 43.80 -21.29
N LYS A 244 4.63 44.62 -20.74
CA LYS A 244 5.66 44.21 -19.78
C LYS A 244 5.35 44.77 -18.39
N PRO A 245 5.56 44.01 -17.30
CA PRO A 245 5.39 44.53 -15.94
C PRO A 245 6.40 45.64 -15.67
N THR A 246 5.97 46.69 -14.96
CA THR A 246 6.85 47.82 -14.58
C THR A 246 7.52 47.59 -13.22
N GLY A 247 7.03 46.61 -12.45
CA GLY A 247 7.45 46.36 -11.06
C GLY A 247 6.71 47.19 -10.01
N ALA A 248 5.88 48.15 -10.43
CA ALA A 248 4.98 48.89 -9.55
C ALA A 248 3.59 48.24 -9.50
N SER A 249 2.86 48.50 -8.42
CA SER A 249 1.43 48.21 -8.32
C SER A 249 0.66 49.45 -7.91
N SER A 250 -0.57 49.55 -8.39
CA SER A 250 -1.48 50.67 -8.07
C SER A 250 -2.92 50.18 -7.99
N LEU A 251 -3.75 50.94 -7.27
CA LEU A 251 -5.20 50.73 -7.27
C LEU A 251 -5.74 51.09 -8.65
N GLN A 252 -6.26 50.10 -9.36
CA GLN A 252 -6.78 50.25 -10.72
C GLN A 252 -8.27 49.91 -10.74
N SER A 253 -9.03 50.66 -11.53
CA SER A 253 -10.46 50.42 -11.76
C SER A 253 -10.65 49.27 -12.76
N LEU A 254 -11.48 48.31 -12.40
CA LEU A 254 -11.77 47.11 -13.18
C LEU A 254 -13.17 47.20 -13.78
N PRO A 255 -13.32 47.37 -15.11
CA PRO A 255 -14.62 47.27 -15.77
C PRO A 255 -15.03 45.80 -15.90
N LEU A 256 -15.39 45.17 -14.78
CA LEU A 256 -15.60 43.71 -14.69
C LEU A 256 -16.73 43.22 -15.61
N SER A 257 -17.82 43.97 -15.75
CA SER A 257 -18.93 43.62 -16.66
C SER A 257 -18.43 43.49 -18.10
N ASP A 258 -17.81 44.54 -18.63
CA ASP A 258 -17.24 44.56 -19.98
C ASP A 258 -16.22 43.45 -20.20
N MET A 259 -15.34 43.21 -19.22
CA MET A 259 -14.30 42.19 -19.33
C MET A 259 -14.91 40.79 -19.36
N PHE A 260 -15.91 40.52 -18.53
CA PHE A 260 -16.57 39.23 -18.45
C PHE A 260 -17.44 38.95 -19.69
N GLU A 261 -18.21 39.92 -20.16
CA GLU A 261 -19.01 39.82 -21.38
C GLU A 261 -18.15 39.60 -22.63
N LYS A 262 -17.02 40.32 -22.74
CA LYS A 262 -16.05 40.11 -23.84
C LYS A 262 -15.45 38.72 -23.79
N ALA A 263 -15.11 38.21 -22.61
CA ALA A 263 -14.57 36.86 -22.44
C ALA A 263 -15.61 35.79 -22.83
N LEU A 264 -16.87 35.94 -22.43
CA LEU A 264 -17.97 35.05 -22.84
C LEU A 264 -18.19 35.07 -24.36
N THR A 265 -18.24 36.27 -24.95
CA THR A 265 -18.41 36.46 -26.40
C THR A 265 -17.26 35.84 -27.17
N PHE A 266 -16.02 36.06 -26.72
CA PHE A 266 -14.82 35.48 -27.35
C PHE A 266 -14.84 33.95 -27.33
N LEU A 267 -15.33 33.35 -26.25
CA LEU A 267 -15.45 31.90 -26.11
C LEU A 267 -16.72 31.32 -26.78
N GLY A 268 -17.66 32.16 -27.22
CA GLY A 268 -18.95 31.72 -27.74
C GLY A 268 -19.87 31.09 -26.68
N GLU A 269 -19.63 31.39 -25.40
CA GLU A 269 -20.42 30.83 -24.29
C GLU A 269 -21.70 31.64 -24.09
N LYS A 270 -22.86 30.98 -24.27
CA LYS A 270 -24.18 31.61 -24.14
C LYS A 270 -24.61 31.82 -22.69
N HIS A 271 -24.14 30.97 -21.78
CA HIS A 271 -24.47 31.01 -20.36
C HIS A 271 -23.22 31.29 -19.56
N ALA A 272 -23.29 32.25 -18.64
CA ALA A 272 -22.20 32.56 -17.72
C ALA A 272 -22.10 31.48 -16.64
N PRO A 273 -21.02 30.67 -16.58
CA PRO A 273 -20.84 29.72 -15.50
C PRO A 273 -20.46 30.43 -14.19
N GLU A 274 -20.58 29.74 -13.06
CA GLU A 274 -20.18 30.26 -11.74
C GLU A 274 -18.65 30.31 -11.58
N VAL A 275 -18.01 31.33 -12.15
CA VAL A 275 -16.55 31.47 -12.09
C VAL A 275 -16.12 32.04 -10.74
N LYS A 276 -15.56 31.17 -9.90
CA LYS A 276 -14.91 31.54 -8.63
C LYS A 276 -13.52 32.11 -8.90
N CYS A 277 -13.27 33.27 -8.34
CA CYS A 277 -12.06 34.07 -8.52
C CYS A 277 -11.26 34.14 -7.21
N VAL A 278 -10.15 34.88 -7.21
CA VAL A 278 -9.38 35.17 -5.99
C VAL A 278 -9.80 36.52 -5.40
N GLN A 279 -9.59 36.70 -4.11
CA GLN A 279 -9.88 37.99 -3.46
C GLN A 279 -8.87 39.06 -3.87
N GLY A 280 -7.60 38.69 -4.02
CA GLY A 280 -6.52 39.58 -4.40
C GLY A 280 -5.33 38.80 -4.95
N MET A 281 -4.44 39.49 -5.63
CA MET A 281 -3.23 38.90 -6.18
C MET A 281 -2.12 38.88 -5.13
N ILE A 282 -1.51 37.70 -4.95
CA ILE A 282 -0.34 37.50 -4.07
C ILE A 282 0.96 37.33 -4.86
N SER A 283 0.88 37.32 -6.19
CA SER A 283 2.06 37.20 -7.06
C SER A 283 2.87 38.51 -7.06
N LYS A 284 4.18 38.40 -7.26
CA LYS A 284 5.11 39.54 -7.31
C LYS A 284 4.62 40.65 -8.24
N ASP A 285 4.27 40.27 -9.46
CA ASP A 285 3.85 41.24 -10.50
C ASP A 285 2.35 41.54 -10.48
N LYS A 286 1.59 41.00 -9.50
CA LYS A 286 0.13 41.15 -9.34
C LYS A 286 -0.66 41.15 -10.66
N THR A 287 -0.23 40.33 -11.63
CA THR A 287 -0.81 40.27 -12.97
C THR A 287 -1.93 39.23 -12.98
N PRO A 288 -3.18 39.61 -13.28
CA PRO A 288 -4.30 38.69 -13.24
C PRO A 288 -4.31 37.73 -14.42
N GLU A 289 -4.86 36.55 -14.20
CA GLU A 289 -5.11 35.56 -15.25
C GLU A 289 -6.26 35.99 -16.16
N PRO A 290 -6.20 35.78 -17.50
CA PRO A 290 -7.34 36.06 -18.39
C PRO A 290 -8.61 35.30 -17.98
N LEU A 291 -9.74 36.00 -17.94
CA LEU A 291 -11.03 35.46 -17.47
C LEU A 291 -11.51 34.26 -18.31
N GLU A 292 -11.14 34.22 -19.59
CA GLU A 292 -11.45 33.14 -20.52
C GLU A 292 -11.00 31.78 -19.96
N LYS A 293 -9.83 31.73 -19.31
CA LYS A 293 -9.32 30.50 -18.68
C LYS A 293 -10.19 30.08 -17.51
N GLY A 294 -10.62 31.04 -16.69
CA GLY A 294 -11.53 30.81 -15.57
C GLY A 294 -12.88 30.28 -15.99
N ILE A 295 -13.45 30.84 -17.07
CA ILE A 295 -14.73 30.40 -17.65
C ILE A 295 -14.64 28.95 -18.10
N LEU A 296 -13.61 28.62 -18.91
CA LEU A 296 -13.39 27.25 -19.38
C LEU A 296 -13.18 26.28 -18.22
N ARG A 297 -12.37 26.63 -17.21
CA ARG A 297 -12.18 25.79 -16.02
C ARG A 297 -13.49 25.55 -15.28
N SER A 298 -14.28 26.60 -15.06
CA SER A 298 -15.58 26.49 -14.39
C SER A 298 -16.57 25.61 -15.16
N LYS A 299 -16.56 25.67 -16.50
CA LYS A 299 -17.41 24.85 -17.37
C LYS A 299 -17.14 23.35 -17.20
N TYR A 300 -15.90 22.97 -16.91
CA TYR A 300 -15.48 21.58 -16.73
C TYR A 300 -15.29 21.17 -15.26
N ASP A 301 -15.75 21.97 -14.30
CA ASP A 301 -15.56 21.77 -12.84
C ASP A 301 -14.08 21.60 -12.43
N LEU A 302 -13.19 22.34 -13.07
CA LEU A 302 -11.75 22.32 -12.81
C LEU A 302 -11.32 23.48 -11.93
N PHE A 303 -10.46 23.21 -10.95
CA PHE A 303 -9.94 24.21 -10.02
C PHE A 303 -8.47 24.48 -10.25
N VAL A 304 -8.10 25.75 -10.22
CA VAL A 304 -6.72 26.19 -10.44
C VAL A 304 -5.97 26.31 -9.12
N PHE A 305 -4.70 25.94 -9.12
CA PHE A 305 -3.79 26.16 -8.00
C PHE A 305 -3.04 27.50 -8.15
N LYS A 306 -2.30 27.90 -7.11
CA LYS A 306 -1.69 29.25 -6.99
C LYS A 306 -0.78 29.66 -8.17
N ASP A 307 -0.24 28.69 -8.89
CA ASP A 307 0.69 28.87 -10.01
C ASP A 307 0.01 28.77 -11.39
N GLY A 308 -1.32 28.64 -11.44
CA GLY A 308 -2.07 28.53 -12.69
C GLY A 308 -2.23 27.09 -13.22
N THR A 309 -1.65 26.10 -12.52
CA THR A 309 -1.76 24.67 -12.88
C THR A 309 -2.99 24.03 -12.24
N ILE A 310 -3.49 22.95 -12.84
CA ILE A 310 -4.50 22.05 -12.24
C ILE A 310 -3.74 20.82 -11.75
N ARG A 311 -4.02 20.37 -10.53
CA ARG A 311 -3.23 19.33 -9.86
C ARG A 311 -4.09 18.23 -9.27
N VAL A 312 -3.61 17.00 -9.36
CA VAL A 312 -4.14 15.83 -8.67
C VAL A 312 -3.09 15.35 -7.68
N ASP A 313 -3.49 15.11 -6.44
CA ASP A 313 -2.67 14.48 -5.42
C ASP A 313 -3.00 12.99 -5.40
N ALA A 314 -2.04 12.15 -5.81
CA ALA A 314 -2.12 10.70 -5.76
C ALA A 314 -0.98 10.12 -4.88
N THR A 315 -1.24 9.04 -4.15
CA THR A 315 -0.20 8.23 -3.52
C THR A 315 0.45 7.37 -4.60
N ASP A 316 1.75 7.52 -4.78
CA ASP A 316 2.56 6.70 -5.67
C ASP A 316 3.12 5.47 -4.95
N VAL A 317 3.16 4.36 -5.66
CA VAL A 317 3.78 3.10 -5.19
C VAL A 317 4.78 2.67 -6.26
N PRO A 318 6.03 2.37 -5.89
CA PRO A 318 7.03 1.96 -6.86
C PRO A 318 6.67 0.61 -7.47
N LEU A 319 6.77 0.52 -8.80
CA LEU A 319 6.56 -0.70 -9.56
C LEU A 319 7.63 -0.81 -10.64
N THR A 320 8.18 -2.01 -10.83
CA THR A 320 9.22 -2.26 -11.85
C THR A 320 8.71 -3.07 -13.04
N HIS A 321 7.67 -3.88 -12.83
CA HIS A 321 7.08 -4.76 -13.84
C HIS A 321 5.56 -4.84 -13.62
N PHE A 322 4.81 -5.05 -14.69
CA PHE A 322 3.37 -5.30 -14.65
C PHE A 322 3.01 -6.35 -15.71
N ARG A 323 1.89 -7.03 -15.50
CA ARG A 323 1.26 -7.88 -16.52
C ARG A 323 0.23 -7.04 -17.28
N PRO A 324 0.10 -7.16 -18.61
CA PRO A 324 -0.90 -6.39 -19.36
C PRO A 324 -2.31 -6.50 -18.77
N SER A 325 -2.71 -7.70 -18.33
CA SER A 325 -4.01 -7.94 -17.67
C SER A 325 -4.25 -7.14 -16.39
N GLU A 326 -3.23 -6.56 -15.76
CA GLU A 326 -3.34 -5.75 -14.54
C GLU A 326 -3.67 -4.29 -14.84
N VAL A 327 -3.45 -3.81 -16.07
CA VAL A 327 -3.55 -2.39 -16.44
C VAL A 327 -4.57 -2.09 -17.54
N GLY A 328 -5.29 -3.11 -18.02
CA GLY A 328 -6.32 -2.98 -19.07
C GLY A 328 -5.76 -3.14 -20.47
#